data_AF-A0A9D5IGR6-F1
#
_entry.id   AF-A0A9D5IGR6-F1
#
_cell.length_a   1.000
_cell.length_b   1.000
_cell.length_c   1.000
_cell.angle_alpha   90.00
_cell.angle_beta   90.00
_cell.angle_gamma   90.00
#
_symmetry.space_group_name_H-M   'P 1'
#
loop_
_entity.id
_entity.type
_entity.pdbx_description
1 polymer ?
#
loop_
_entity_poly.entity_id
_entity_poly.type
_entity_poly.pdbx_seq_one_letter_code
_entity_poly.pdbx_strand_id
1 'polypeptide(L)'
;MKRKLMFAGVIATFALSAQHPVAADPPALPIPKPPAAKAIDWKDDPVCQMVFFAVLEGLYRDGVTDDVVEYIVPKTPNPEKDSLRKNFIPECPICHPVYEAFALYQRRPNFKDDGKRNAFGKGELSPEIVKAFKSDILQTRVKEGIQPLVGKYVAAHLAKMNLSAEEKQEWSKKLMERVEQGTSLYNKFRAGEGRLLGWSFYGGCGACLGTAGACKTVLAEKKPEK
;
A
#
# COMPACT_ATOMS: atom_id res chain seq x y z
N MET A 1 -67.03 -5.14 -51.30
CA MET A 1 -67.49 -6.37 -51.99
C MET A 1 -66.30 -7.28 -52.25
N LYS A 2 -66.42 -8.57 -51.88
CA LYS A 2 -65.60 -9.74 -52.23
C LYS A 2 -64.14 -9.84 -51.73
N ARG A 3 -64.01 -10.62 -50.64
CA ARG A 3 -62.84 -11.39 -50.22
C ARG A 3 -62.39 -12.37 -51.32
N LYS A 4 -61.07 -12.63 -51.40
CA LYS A 4 -60.54 -13.97 -51.74
C LYS A 4 -59.43 -14.32 -50.74
N LEU A 5 -59.76 -15.29 -49.89
CA LEU A 5 -58.83 -16.11 -49.11
C LEU A 5 -58.07 -17.02 -50.10
N MET A 6 -56.76 -17.19 -49.89
CA MET A 6 -56.03 -18.40 -50.27
C MET A 6 -55.10 -18.74 -49.10
N PHE A 7 -55.44 -19.84 -48.43
CA PHE A 7 -54.60 -20.55 -47.48
C PHE A 7 -53.49 -21.28 -48.24
N ALA A 8 -52.25 -21.19 -47.78
CA ALA A 8 -51.21 -22.16 -48.06
C ALA A 8 -50.56 -22.56 -46.74
N GLY A 9 -50.73 -23.83 -46.37
CA GLY A 9 -50.24 -24.40 -45.13
C GLY A 9 -48.73 -24.65 -45.16
N VAL A 10 -48.14 -24.57 -43.97
CA VAL A 10 -46.81 -25.14 -43.69
C VAL A 10 -46.99 -26.04 -42.47
N ILE A 11 -46.82 -27.33 -42.69
CA ILE A 11 -46.79 -28.37 -41.67
C ILE A 11 -45.45 -28.23 -40.94
N ALA A 12 -45.47 -27.84 -39.67
CA ALA A 12 -44.29 -27.81 -38.81
C ALA A 12 -44.09 -29.19 -38.17
N THR A 13 -43.05 -29.91 -38.60
CA THR A 13 -42.55 -31.11 -37.93
C THR A 13 -41.74 -30.71 -36.70
N PHE A 14 -42.31 -30.86 -35.51
CA PHE A 14 -41.59 -30.74 -34.24
C PHE A 14 -40.81 -32.04 -33.98
N ALA A 15 -39.48 -31.97 -34.12
CA ALA A 15 -38.58 -33.00 -33.62
C ALA A 15 -38.43 -32.83 -32.09
N LEU A 16 -38.99 -33.77 -31.33
CA LEU A 16 -38.87 -33.85 -29.88
C LEU A 16 -37.42 -34.18 -29.52
N SER A 17 -36.64 -33.18 -29.11
CA SER A 17 -35.30 -33.39 -28.53
C SER A 17 -35.45 -33.72 -27.04
N ALA A 18 -35.14 -34.97 -26.67
CA ALA A 18 -35.13 -35.41 -25.29
C ALA A 18 -34.00 -34.71 -24.51
N GLN A 19 -34.37 -33.76 -23.65
CA GLN A 19 -33.45 -33.14 -22.69
C GLN A 19 -33.12 -34.16 -21.59
N HIS A 20 -31.85 -34.55 -21.50
CA HIS A 20 -31.35 -35.32 -20.37
C HIS A 20 -31.20 -34.39 -19.16
N PRO A 21 -31.61 -34.80 -17.96
CA PRO A 21 -31.45 -33.99 -16.76
C PRO A 21 -29.96 -33.89 -16.41
N VAL A 22 -29.43 -32.66 -16.44
CA VAL A 22 -28.09 -32.34 -15.93
C VAL A 22 -28.18 -32.40 -14.41
N ALA A 23 -27.44 -33.32 -13.79
CA ALA A 23 -27.31 -33.39 -12.35
C ALA A 23 -26.71 -32.06 -11.83
N ALA A 24 -27.40 -31.40 -10.91
CA ALA A 24 -26.90 -30.21 -10.26
C ALA A 24 -25.70 -30.57 -9.38
N ASP A 25 -24.58 -29.86 -9.55
CA ASP A 25 -23.44 -29.97 -8.66
C ASP A 25 -23.85 -29.63 -7.22
N PRO A 26 -23.33 -30.36 -6.21
CA PRO A 26 -23.63 -30.06 -4.83
C PRO A 26 -23.14 -28.65 -4.47
N PRO A 27 -23.88 -27.91 -3.62
CA PRO A 27 -23.48 -26.58 -3.20
C PRO A 27 -22.11 -26.65 -2.52
N ALA A 28 -21.16 -25.88 -3.06
CA ALA A 28 -19.85 -25.72 -2.46
C ALA A 28 -20.00 -25.29 -0.99
N LEU A 29 -19.38 -26.04 -0.08
CA LEU A 29 -19.35 -25.67 1.33
C LEU A 29 -18.75 -24.26 1.46
N PRO A 30 -19.36 -23.37 2.26
CA PRO A 30 -18.83 -22.03 2.46
C PRO A 30 -17.41 -22.15 3.03
N ILE A 31 -16.44 -21.64 2.27
CA ILE A 31 -15.06 -21.52 2.74
C ILE A 31 -15.12 -20.68 4.04
N PRO A 32 -14.63 -21.20 5.18
CA PRO A 32 -14.65 -20.45 6.42
C PRO A 32 -13.91 -19.13 6.22
N LYS A 33 -14.64 -18.02 6.38
CA LYS A 33 -14.08 -16.68 6.39
C LYS A 33 -12.96 -16.66 7.44
N PRO A 34 -11.71 -16.29 7.08
CA PRO A 34 -10.64 -16.19 8.05
C PRO A 34 -11.11 -15.31 9.22
N PRO A 35 -10.79 -15.67 10.47
CA PRO A 35 -11.15 -14.87 11.61
C PRO A 35 -10.69 -13.43 11.36
N ALA A 36 -11.58 -12.47 11.63
CA ALA A 36 -11.27 -11.06 11.44
C ALA A 36 -9.96 -10.77 12.19
N ALA A 37 -8.91 -10.41 11.45
CA ALA A 37 -7.62 -10.07 12.04
C ALA A 37 -7.85 -9.01 13.12
N LYS A 38 -7.40 -9.28 14.34
CA LYS A 38 -7.49 -8.33 15.45
C LYS A 38 -6.88 -7.00 14.99
N ALA A 39 -7.56 -5.89 15.22
CA ALA A 39 -7.02 -4.56 14.92
C ALA A 39 -5.67 -4.42 15.63
N ILE A 40 -4.60 -4.22 14.86
CA ILE A 40 -3.25 -4.07 15.38
C ILE A 40 -3.09 -2.61 15.79
N ASP A 41 -2.79 -2.36 17.07
CA ASP A 41 -2.25 -1.06 17.46
C ASP A 41 -0.79 -1.03 17.02
N TRP A 42 -0.48 -0.16 16.07
CA TRP A 42 0.86 -0.02 15.52
C TRP A 42 1.90 0.36 16.58
N LYS A 43 1.46 0.99 17.68
CA LYS A 43 2.34 1.42 18.78
C LYS A 43 2.85 0.25 19.61
N ASP A 44 2.13 -0.86 19.64
CA ASP A 44 2.47 -2.03 20.45
C ASP A 44 3.03 -3.19 19.60
N ASP A 45 2.99 -3.07 18.27
CA ASP A 45 3.53 -4.06 17.34
C ASP A 45 5.00 -3.75 16.99
N PRO A 46 5.95 -4.64 17.33
CA PRO A 46 7.38 -4.38 17.08
C PRO A 46 7.74 -4.18 15.61
N VAL A 47 6.96 -4.76 14.69
CA VAL A 47 7.20 -4.63 13.25
C VAL A 47 6.82 -3.23 12.79
N CYS A 48 5.68 -2.74 13.26
CA CYS A 48 5.21 -1.39 13.00
C CYS A 48 6.14 -0.33 13.61
N GLN A 49 6.60 -0.54 14.85
CA GLN A 49 7.60 0.30 15.49
C GLN A 49 8.92 0.35 14.68
N MET A 50 9.41 -0.80 14.21
CA MET A 50 10.61 -0.84 13.38
C MET A 50 10.43 -0.01 12.09
N VAL A 51 9.30 -0.14 11.41
CA VAL A 51 8.99 0.67 10.21
C VAL A 51 8.96 2.17 10.55
N PHE A 52 8.34 2.55 11.67
CA PHE A 52 8.33 3.93 12.15
C PHE A 52 9.76 4.48 12.34
N PHE A 53 10.61 3.76 13.07
CA PHE A 53 11.98 4.19 13.34
C PHE A 53 12.83 4.20 12.07
N ALA A 54 12.69 3.20 11.20
CA ALA A 54 13.39 3.15 9.92
C ALA A 54 13.11 4.39 9.07
N VAL A 55 11.83 4.79 8.96
CA VAL A 55 11.45 5.98 8.20
C VAL A 55 11.95 7.24 8.89
N LEU A 56 11.72 7.39 10.19
CA LEU A 56 12.14 8.58 10.95
C LEU A 56 13.65 8.81 10.84
N GLU A 57 14.46 7.77 11.05
CA GLU A 57 15.90 7.81 10.88
C GLU A 57 16.30 8.22 9.46
N GLY A 58 15.65 7.65 8.45
CA GLY A 58 15.90 7.97 7.06
C GLY A 58 15.62 9.44 6.74
N LEU A 59 14.51 9.98 7.25
CA LEU A 59 14.15 11.39 7.10
C LEU A 59 15.22 12.32 7.68
N TYR A 60 15.70 12.07 8.90
CA TYR A 60 16.78 12.83 9.52
C TYR A 60 18.12 12.68 8.81
N ARG A 61 18.47 11.45 8.41
CA ARG A 61 19.73 11.15 7.71
C ARG A 61 19.81 11.86 6.36
N ASP A 62 18.74 11.81 5.58
CA ASP A 62 18.71 12.41 4.23
C ASP A 62 18.38 13.92 4.30
N GLY A 63 17.85 14.39 5.43
CA GLY A 63 17.57 15.81 5.68
C GLY A 63 16.36 16.33 4.91
N VAL A 64 15.35 15.48 4.68
CA VAL A 64 14.20 15.79 3.83
C VAL A 64 13.61 17.16 4.18
N THR A 65 13.42 17.97 3.15
CA THR A 65 13.01 19.37 3.26
C THR A 65 11.53 19.51 3.65
N ASP A 66 11.20 20.61 4.32
CA ASP A 66 9.83 20.90 4.77
C ASP A 66 8.83 20.90 3.62
N ASP A 67 9.22 21.39 2.45
CA ASP A 67 8.38 21.45 1.26
C ASP A 67 8.02 20.06 0.71
N VAL A 68 8.76 19.00 1.04
CA VAL A 68 8.40 17.62 0.71
C VAL A 68 7.50 17.04 1.79
N VAL A 69 7.85 17.27 3.07
CA VAL A 69 7.07 16.76 4.20
C VAL A 69 5.67 17.35 4.22
N GLU A 70 5.50 18.63 3.88
CA GLU A 70 4.19 19.32 3.86
C GLU A 70 3.19 18.72 2.86
N TYR A 71 3.65 18.01 1.81
CA TYR A 71 2.75 17.29 0.90
C TYR A 71 2.15 16.04 1.53
N ILE A 72 2.82 15.49 2.54
CA ILE A 72 2.37 14.30 3.27
C ILE A 72 1.63 14.71 4.55
N VAL A 73 2.22 15.62 5.31
CA VAL A 73 1.70 16.15 6.58
C VAL A 73 1.75 17.69 6.55
N PRO A 74 0.66 18.35 6.11
CA PRO A 74 0.57 19.80 6.09
C PRO A 74 0.73 20.41 7.50
N LYS A 75 1.45 21.55 7.62
CA LYS A 75 1.58 22.28 8.90
C LYS A 75 0.23 22.74 9.46
N THR A 76 -0.68 23.13 8.56
CA THR A 76 -2.04 23.51 8.91
C THR A 76 -2.98 22.47 8.31
N PRO A 77 -3.54 21.55 9.13
CA PRO A 77 -4.51 20.59 8.66
C PRO A 77 -5.71 21.31 8.03
N ASN A 78 -6.08 20.90 6.81
CA ASN A 78 -7.32 21.32 6.19
C ASN A 78 -8.31 20.15 6.27
N PRO A 79 -9.43 20.26 7.02
CA PRO A 79 -10.42 19.19 7.15
C PRO A 79 -11.00 18.71 5.81
N GLU A 80 -11.01 19.58 4.80
CA GLU A 80 -11.48 19.25 3.44
C GLU A 80 -10.42 18.51 2.61
N LYS A 81 -9.16 18.48 3.07
CA LYS A 81 -8.03 17.79 2.43
C LYS A 81 -7.45 16.75 3.38
N ASP A 82 -7.98 15.53 3.30
CA ASP A 82 -7.42 14.38 4.02
C ASP A 82 -6.08 13.93 3.40
N SER A 83 -4.99 14.56 3.86
CA SER A 83 -3.62 14.30 3.40
C SER A 83 -3.15 12.87 3.69
N LEU A 84 -3.64 12.26 4.78
CA LEU A 84 -3.44 10.85 5.07
C LEU A 84 -4.06 10.00 3.96
N ARG A 85 -5.36 10.15 3.69
CA ARG A 85 -6.05 9.38 2.62
C ARG A 85 -5.57 9.71 1.21
N LYS A 86 -4.93 10.86 1.00
CA LYS A 86 -4.28 11.20 -0.27
C LYS A 86 -3.05 10.32 -0.54
N ASN A 87 -2.34 9.88 0.50
CA ASN A 87 -1.03 9.23 0.39
C ASN A 87 -0.98 7.80 0.93
N PHE A 88 -1.90 7.44 1.81
CA PHE A 88 -1.87 6.24 2.62
C PHE A 88 -3.24 5.61 2.78
N ILE A 89 -3.22 4.32 3.14
CA ILE A 89 -4.41 3.55 3.49
C ILE A 89 -4.64 3.71 5.00
N PRO A 90 -5.79 4.24 5.44
CA PRO A 90 -6.14 4.29 6.87
C PRO A 90 -6.08 2.90 7.50
N GLU A 91 -5.65 2.83 8.76
CA GLU A 91 -5.55 1.59 9.54
C GLU A 91 -4.57 0.54 8.99
N CYS A 92 -3.88 0.81 7.88
CA CYS A 92 -2.86 -0.09 7.37
C CYS A 92 -1.65 -0.10 8.32
N PRO A 93 -1.23 -1.28 8.82
CA PRO A 93 -0.16 -1.40 9.82
C PRO A 93 1.21 -0.95 9.30
N ILE A 94 1.40 -0.84 7.98
CA ILE A 94 2.60 -0.27 7.38
C ILE A 94 2.43 1.23 7.08
N CYS A 95 1.27 1.67 6.61
CA CYS A 95 1.06 3.08 6.28
C CYS A 95 1.06 3.98 7.52
N HIS A 96 0.40 3.53 8.59
CA HIS A 96 0.23 4.32 9.80
C HIS A 96 1.58 4.72 10.41
N PRO A 97 2.51 3.80 10.73
CA PRO A 97 3.80 4.19 11.27
C PRO A 97 4.63 5.06 10.32
N VAL A 98 4.49 4.89 9.00
CA VAL A 98 5.16 5.77 8.02
C VAL A 98 4.63 7.20 8.13
N TYR A 99 3.31 7.37 8.11
CA TYR A 99 2.68 8.70 8.26
C TYR A 99 3.09 9.37 9.59
N GLU A 100 3.07 8.62 10.69
CA GLU A 100 3.44 9.14 12.01
C GLU A 100 4.92 9.53 12.08
N ALA A 101 5.81 8.82 11.39
CA ALA A 101 7.22 9.21 11.26
C ALA A 101 7.36 10.56 10.54
N PHE A 102 6.62 10.77 9.43
CA PHE A 102 6.56 12.09 8.77
C PHE A 102 5.97 13.15 9.70
N ALA A 103 4.90 12.85 10.44
CA ALA A 103 4.24 13.79 11.33
C ALA A 103 5.10 14.19 12.53
N LEU A 104 5.92 13.27 13.06
CA LEU A 104 6.92 13.58 14.07
C LEU A 104 8.06 14.42 13.47
N TYR A 105 8.58 14.01 12.32
CA TYR A 105 9.64 14.74 11.62
C TYR A 105 9.22 16.17 11.24
N GLN A 106 7.95 16.39 10.89
CA GLN A 106 7.43 17.73 10.59
C GLN A 106 7.47 18.68 11.80
N ARG A 107 7.46 18.13 13.02
CA ARG A 107 7.50 18.87 14.29
C ARG A 107 8.92 18.98 14.86
N ARG A 108 9.94 18.58 14.11
CA ARG A 108 11.33 18.59 14.58
C ARG A 108 11.80 20.02 14.88
N PRO A 109 12.44 20.27 16.03
CA PRO A 109 13.06 21.56 16.30
C PRO A 109 14.38 21.71 15.51
N ASN A 110 14.85 22.95 15.36
CA ASN A 110 16.21 23.19 14.92
C ASN A 110 17.21 22.66 15.95
N PHE A 111 18.38 22.23 15.49
CA PHE A 111 19.49 21.91 16.37
C PHE A 111 20.00 23.17 17.08
N LYS A 112 20.37 23.01 18.35
CA LYS A 112 20.70 24.12 19.25
C LYS A 112 21.95 24.89 18.84
N ASP A 113 22.88 24.23 18.18
CA ASP A 113 24.20 24.72 17.78
C ASP A 113 24.17 25.60 16.52
N ASP A 114 23.26 25.31 15.60
CA ASP A 114 23.20 25.96 14.28
C ASP A 114 22.01 26.93 14.14
N GLY A 115 20.90 26.65 14.82
CA GLY A 115 19.68 27.47 14.74
C GLY A 115 18.98 27.48 13.38
N LYS A 116 19.61 26.97 12.30
CA LYS A 116 19.04 26.86 10.94
C LYS A 116 18.86 25.40 10.50
N ARG A 117 19.77 24.51 10.88
CA ARG A 117 19.65 23.07 10.59
C ARG A 117 18.68 22.38 11.55
N ASN A 118 17.85 21.48 11.01
CA ASN A 118 16.92 20.65 11.78
C ASN A 118 16.98 19.16 11.42
N ALA A 119 17.97 18.77 10.61
CA ALA A 119 18.26 17.40 10.23
C ALA A 119 19.75 17.25 9.85
N PHE A 120 20.23 16.00 9.74
CA PHE A 120 21.65 15.71 9.50
C PHE A 120 22.02 15.81 8.02
N GLY A 121 21.13 15.39 7.13
CA GLY A 121 21.36 15.41 5.70
C GLY A 121 21.27 16.82 5.09
N LYS A 122 21.74 16.94 3.85
CA LYS A 122 21.73 18.21 3.10
C LYS A 122 20.35 18.58 2.53
N GLY A 123 19.36 17.70 2.67
CA GLY A 123 18.03 17.88 2.08
C GLY A 123 17.94 17.65 0.59
N GLU A 124 18.95 17.03 0.00
CA GLU A 124 19.03 16.71 -1.42
C GLU A 124 18.38 15.34 -1.67
N LEU A 125 17.04 15.29 -1.66
CA LEU A 125 16.35 14.22 -2.39
C LEU A 125 16.54 14.47 -3.89
N SER A 126 16.58 13.41 -4.68
CA SER A 126 16.72 13.58 -6.13
C SER A 126 15.55 14.42 -6.68
N PRO A 127 15.79 15.33 -7.64
CA PRO A 127 14.72 16.16 -8.21
C PRO A 127 13.54 15.35 -8.74
N GLU A 128 13.79 14.14 -9.24
CA GLU A 128 12.79 13.20 -9.73
C GLU A 128 11.88 12.70 -8.59
N ILE A 129 12.46 12.32 -7.45
CA ILE A 129 11.70 11.89 -6.27
C ILE A 129 10.87 13.05 -5.74
N VAL A 130 11.44 14.26 -5.63
CA VAL A 130 10.71 15.46 -5.18
C VAL A 130 9.55 15.76 -6.12
N LYS A 131 9.78 15.75 -7.43
CA LYS A 131 8.73 15.95 -8.44
C LYS A 131 7.63 14.89 -8.32
N ALA A 132 8.01 13.63 -8.11
CA ALA A 132 7.05 12.55 -7.95
C ALA A 132 6.18 12.73 -6.71
N PHE A 133 6.78 13.05 -5.56
CA PHE A 133 6.06 13.33 -4.30
C PHE A 133 5.00 14.43 -4.45
N LYS A 134 5.31 15.47 -5.23
CA LYS A 134 4.43 16.63 -5.44
C LYS A 134 3.37 16.41 -6.53
N SER A 135 3.41 15.27 -7.23
CA SER A 135 2.47 14.98 -8.30
C SER A 135 1.05 14.80 -7.77
N ASP A 136 0.06 15.38 -8.45
CA ASP A 136 -1.35 15.08 -8.19
C ASP A 136 -1.77 13.71 -8.75
N ILE A 137 -0.98 13.16 -9.68
CA ILE A 137 -1.15 11.79 -10.17
C ILE A 137 -0.75 10.84 -9.05
N LEU A 138 -1.76 10.18 -8.49
CA LEU A 138 -1.60 9.26 -7.36
C LEU A 138 -0.55 8.17 -7.63
N GLN A 139 -0.56 7.57 -8.82
CA GLN A 139 0.42 6.54 -9.19
C GLN A 139 1.86 7.06 -9.14
N THR A 140 2.12 8.22 -9.73
CA THR A 140 3.44 8.87 -9.71
C THR A 140 3.86 9.13 -8.27
N ARG A 141 2.99 9.74 -7.46
CA ARG A 141 3.28 10.03 -6.06
C ARG A 141 3.60 8.78 -5.24
N VAL A 142 2.80 7.73 -5.43
CA VAL A 142 2.91 6.50 -4.65
C VAL A 142 4.10 5.64 -5.10
N LYS A 143 4.26 5.40 -6.40
CA LYS A 143 5.27 4.47 -6.94
C LYS A 143 6.65 5.09 -7.14
N GLU A 144 6.69 6.37 -7.51
CA GLU A 144 7.95 7.06 -7.83
C GLU A 144 8.41 7.97 -6.69
N GLY A 145 7.51 8.40 -5.81
CA GLY A 145 7.84 9.16 -4.60
C GLY A 145 7.96 8.28 -3.35
N ILE A 146 6.82 7.85 -2.81
CA ILE A 146 6.73 7.19 -1.50
C ILE A 146 7.44 5.83 -1.50
N GLN A 147 7.17 4.98 -2.49
CA GLN A 147 7.70 3.61 -2.55
C GLN A 147 9.24 3.53 -2.49
N PRO A 148 10.02 4.22 -3.35
CA PRO A 148 11.48 4.11 -3.31
C PRO A 148 12.06 4.66 -2.01
N LEU A 149 11.46 5.72 -1.45
CA LEU A 149 11.91 6.31 -0.20
C LEU A 149 11.71 5.34 0.99
N VAL A 150 10.50 4.82 1.15
CA VAL A 150 10.19 3.86 2.22
C VAL A 150 11.02 2.59 2.06
N GLY A 151 11.13 2.06 0.84
CA GLY A 151 11.94 0.88 0.56
C GLY A 151 13.42 1.07 0.93
N LYS A 152 14.02 2.20 0.54
CA LYS A 152 15.39 2.56 0.91
C LYS A 152 15.57 2.61 2.43
N TYR A 153 14.63 3.22 3.15
CA TYR A 153 14.77 3.44 4.59
C TYR A 153 14.57 2.16 5.39
N VAL A 154 13.57 1.36 5.06
CA VAL A 154 13.34 0.05 5.67
C VAL A 154 14.51 -0.90 5.39
N ALA A 155 15.00 -0.96 4.15
CA ALA A 155 16.16 -1.80 3.82
C ALA A 155 17.41 -1.37 4.60
N ALA A 156 17.68 -0.07 4.66
CA ALA A 156 18.82 0.45 5.41
C ALA A 156 18.72 0.14 6.91
N HIS A 157 17.52 0.20 7.51
CA HIS A 157 17.35 -0.12 8.92
C HIS A 157 17.52 -1.63 9.18
N LEU A 158 16.93 -2.49 8.35
CA LEU A 158 17.14 -3.94 8.42
C LEU A 158 18.63 -4.32 8.30
N ALA A 159 19.38 -3.62 7.46
CA ALA A 159 20.82 -3.84 7.33
C ALA A 159 21.59 -3.46 8.62
N LYS A 160 21.19 -2.38 9.31
CA LYS A 160 21.81 -1.96 10.60
C LYS A 160 21.55 -2.93 11.74
N MET A 161 20.48 -3.72 11.67
CA MET A 161 20.13 -4.68 12.72
C MET A 161 21.10 -5.86 12.81
N ASN A 162 22.04 -6.02 11.87
CA ASN A 162 23.04 -7.09 11.85
C ASN A 162 22.45 -8.51 12.01
N LEU A 163 21.28 -8.71 11.40
CA LEU A 163 20.51 -9.94 11.51
C LEU A 163 21.22 -11.11 10.83
N SER A 164 21.15 -12.28 11.46
CA SER A 164 21.46 -13.57 10.82
C SER A 164 20.53 -13.81 9.63
N ALA A 165 20.84 -14.82 8.82
CA ALA A 165 20.00 -15.09 7.67
C ALA A 165 18.60 -15.61 8.05
N GLU A 166 18.53 -16.39 9.12
CA GLU A 166 17.28 -16.91 9.69
C GLU A 166 16.46 -15.74 10.26
N GLU A 167 17.10 -14.81 10.95
CA GLU A 167 16.46 -13.60 11.46
C GLU A 167 15.98 -12.67 10.33
N LYS A 168 16.76 -12.52 9.24
CA LYS A 168 16.34 -11.79 8.03
C LYS A 168 15.07 -12.40 7.43
N GLN A 169 14.98 -13.73 7.37
CA GLN A 169 13.78 -14.42 6.88
C GLN A 169 12.58 -14.20 7.81
N GLU A 170 12.78 -14.31 9.11
CA GLU A 170 11.71 -14.11 10.10
C GLU A 170 11.18 -12.67 10.09
N TRP A 171 12.06 -11.68 10.04
CA TRP A 171 11.68 -10.28 9.90
C TRP A 171 10.96 -10.01 8.58
N SER A 172 11.46 -10.59 7.48
CA SER A 172 10.80 -10.46 6.17
C SER A 172 9.39 -11.05 6.20
N LYS A 173 9.20 -12.22 6.83
CA LYS A 173 7.88 -12.84 6.98
C LYS A 173 6.94 -11.94 7.78
N LYS A 174 7.36 -11.47 8.96
CA LYS A 174 6.58 -10.55 9.80
C LYS A 174 6.18 -9.27 9.07
N LEU A 175 7.10 -8.66 8.32
CA LEU A 175 6.80 -7.48 7.50
C LEU A 175 5.79 -7.79 6.40
N MET A 176 5.95 -8.92 5.71
CA MET A 176 5.06 -9.33 4.65
C MET A 176 3.64 -9.63 5.15
N GLU A 177 3.48 -10.18 6.36
CA GLU A 177 2.16 -10.33 6.99
C GLU A 177 1.45 -8.97 7.18
N ARG A 178 2.18 -7.93 7.61
CA ARG A 178 1.62 -6.58 7.75
C ARG A 178 1.32 -5.93 6.38
N VAL A 179 2.17 -6.18 5.38
CA VAL A 179 1.91 -5.78 3.99
C VAL A 179 0.63 -6.42 3.45
N GLU A 180 0.40 -7.71 3.72
CA GLU A 180 -0.80 -8.43 3.31
C GLU A 180 -2.06 -7.87 3.99
N GLN A 181 -1.99 -7.60 5.30
CA GLN A 181 -3.08 -6.94 6.02
C GLN A 181 -3.42 -5.57 5.42
N GLY A 182 -2.39 -4.75 5.12
CA GLY A 182 -2.57 -3.48 4.42
C GLY A 182 -3.20 -3.62 3.04
N THR A 183 -2.81 -4.66 2.30
CA THR A 183 -3.37 -4.99 0.98
C THR A 183 -4.84 -5.41 1.08
N SER A 184 -5.19 -6.16 2.12
CA SER A 184 -6.59 -6.52 2.40
C SER A 184 -7.45 -5.29 2.69
N LEU A 185 -6.96 -4.36 3.51
CA LEU A 185 -7.63 -3.07 3.75
C LEU A 185 -7.79 -2.25 2.46
N TYR A 186 -6.74 -2.14 1.66
CA TYR A 186 -6.82 -1.49 0.34
C TYR A 186 -7.92 -2.11 -0.53
N ASN A 187 -8.01 -3.43 -0.58
CA ASN A 187 -9.03 -4.13 -1.37
C ASN A 187 -10.45 -3.86 -0.85
N LYS A 188 -10.67 -3.81 0.48
CA LYS A 188 -11.96 -3.43 1.07
C LYS A 188 -12.38 -2.02 0.71
N PHE A 189 -11.46 -1.05 0.83
CA PHE A 189 -11.74 0.33 0.44
C PHE A 189 -12.03 0.46 -1.06
N ARG A 190 -11.29 -0.28 -1.89
CA ARG A 190 -11.54 -0.34 -3.34
C ARG A 190 -12.93 -0.92 -3.67
N ALA A 191 -13.42 -1.88 -2.87
CA ALA A 191 -14.72 -2.50 -3.04
C ALA A 191 -15.91 -1.63 -2.56
N GLY A 192 -15.66 -0.44 -2.03
CA GLY A 192 -16.70 0.53 -1.66
C GLY A 192 -16.96 0.68 -0.16
N GLU A 193 -16.24 -0.02 0.71
CA GLU A 193 -16.38 0.09 2.18
C GLU A 193 -15.72 1.36 2.77
N GLY A 194 -15.24 2.29 1.93
CA GLY A 194 -14.81 3.62 2.35
C GLY A 194 -14.25 4.48 1.22
N ARG A 195 -14.34 5.81 1.35
CA ARG A 195 -13.79 6.75 0.36
C ARG A 195 -12.27 6.81 0.47
N LEU A 196 -11.57 6.15 -0.45
CA LEU A 196 -10.19 6.46 -0.79
C LEU A 196 -10.17 7.31 -2.08
N LEU A 197 -9.68 8.53 -1.99
CA LEU A 197 -9.75 9.51 -3.07
C LEU A 197 -8.85 9.12 -4.26
N GLY A 198 -9.46 8.66 -5.35
CA GLY A 198 -8.75 8.36 -6.61
C GLY A 198 -7.95 7.06 -6.62
N TRP A 199 -8.17 6.15 -5.66
CA TRP A 199 -7.35 4.94 -5.46
C TRP A 199 -7.65 3.76 -6.42
N SER A 200 -8.27 3.99 -7.58
CA SER A 200 -8.62 2.94 -8.54
C SER A 200 -7.39 2.37 -9.29
N PHE A 201 -7.33 1.03 -9.39
CA PHE A 201 -6.56 0.23 -10.38
C PHE A 201 -5.06 -0.09 -10.18
N TYR A 202 -4.28 0.50 -9.26
CA TYR A 202 -2.80 0.48 -9.42
C TYR A 202 -1.96 -0.45 -8.51
N GLY A 203 -2.60 -1.36 -7.77
CA GLY A 203 -1.94 -2.58 -7.25
C GLY A 203 -1.29 -2.52 -5.87
N GLY A 204 -1.40 -1.41 -5.12
CA GLY A 204 -0.97 -1.36 -3.71
C GLY A 204 -0.53 0.02 -3.23
N CYS A 205 -0.30 0.13 -1.92
CA CYS A 205 0.17 1.36 -1.27
C CYS A 205 1.70 1.51 -1.37
N GLY A 206 2.22 2.73 -1.49
CA GLY A 206 3.65 2.98 -1.72
C GLY A 206 4.51 2.51 -0.57
N ALA A 207 4.04 2.74 0.66
CA ALA A 207 4.69 2.23 1.86
C ALA A 207 4.77 0.69 1.88
N CYS A 208 3.67 0.02 1.55
CA CYS A 208 3.55 -1.43 1.49
C CYS A 208 4.49 -2.02 0.42
N LEU A 209 4.47 -1.45 -0.78
CA LEU A 209 5.32 -1.86 -1.90
C LEU A 209 6.80 -1.59 -1.61
N GLY A 210 7.11 -0.48 -0.96
CA GLY A 210 8.47 -0.14 -0.52
C GLY A 210 8.99 -1.15 0.50
N THR A 211 8.22 -1.42 1.55
CA THR A 211 8.55 -2.44 2.57
C THR A 211 8.72 -3.83 1.95
N ALA A 212 7.82 -4.26 1.07
CA ALA A 212 7.95 -5.53 0.37
C ALA A 212 9.21 -5.58 -0.52
N GLY A 213 9.56 -4.46 -1.16
CA GLY A 213 10.81 -4.30 -1.91
C GLY A 213 12.04 -4.45 -1.00
N ALA A 214 12.03 -3.83 0.17
CA ALA A 214 13.11 -3.94 1.16
C ALA A 214 13.35 -5.39 1.61
N CYS A 215 12.28 -6.15 1.88
CA CYS A 215 12.40 -7.58 2.20
C CYS A 215 13.10 -8.36 1.09
N LYS A 216 12.77 -8.10 -0.18
CA LYS A 216 13.43 -8.75 -1.33
C LYS A 216 14.92 -8.39 -1.39
N THR A 217 15.28 -7.12 -1.19
CA THR A 217 16.67 -6.67 -1.19
C THR A 217 17.48 -7.39 -0.11
N VAL A 218 16.99 -7.40 1.13
CA VAL A 218 17.70 -7.99 2.29
C VAL A 218 17.86 -9.52 2.14
N LEU A 219 16.89 -10.20 1.52
CA LEU A 219 16.99 -11.64 1.25
C LEU A 219 17.92 -11.96 0.06
N ALA A 220 18.06 -11.04 -0.91
CA ALA A 220 18.89 -11.24 -2.09
C ALA A 220 20.40 -11.11 -1.83
N GLU A 221 20.82 -10.47 -0.74
CA GLU A 221 22.24 -10.34 -0.32
C GLU A 221 22.96 -11.70 -0.11
N LYS A 222 22.24 -12.83 -0.19
CA LYS A 222 22.74 -14.17 0.15
C LYS A 222 23.28 -15.00 -1.01
N LYS A 223 23.74 -14.41 -2.12
CA LYS A 223 24.51 -15.17 -3.14
C LYS A 223 25.99 -14.75 -3.14
N PRO A 224 26.83 -15.29 -2.25
CA PRO A 224 28.23 -15.43 -2.59
C PRO A 224 28.32 -16.41 -3.77
N GLU A 225 28.92 -15.97 -4.88
CA GLU A 225 29.35 -16.87 -5.94
C GLU A 225 30.27 -17.92 -5.32
N LYS A 226 29.94 -19.20 -5.55
CA LYS A 226 30.82 -20.32 -5.23
C LYS A 226 31.88 -20.45 -6.30
#